data_AF-A0A960TVK0-F1
#
_entry.id   AF-A0A960TVK0-F1
#
_cell.length_a   1.000
_cell.length_b   1.000
_cell.length_c   1.000
_cell.angle_alpha   90.00
_cell.angle_beta   90.00
_cell.angle_gamma   90.00
#
_symmetry.space_group_name_H-M   'P 1'
#
loop_
_entity.id
_entity.type
_entity.pdbx_description
1 polymer ?
#
loop_
_entity_poly.entity_id
_entity_poly.type
_entity_poly.pdbx_seq_one_letter_code
_entity_poly.pdbx_strand_id
1 'polypeptide(L)'
;MSKRPWRFAVDRGGTFTDVIGVDPEGRVRAMKLLSESDGYDDAVVEGVRRMLGLGDGESIDASRVAEIRMGTTVATNALLERKGERVALLITGGLRDVLEIGYQSRPEIFALDIQTPSVLYERVSEVDERMNAEGDVVRPLQIDKARAALREIYDSGIRSVAIVFAHAWKNPSHEAAVAGAAREIGFTQVSASHEVMPLIKLIARGQTTLVDAYLSPVLRRYVDRVRARTGDTSLLFMQSSGGLTRAEAFTGKDAILSGPAGGVVGCAETARINGIDRAIGFDMGGTSTDVCHVAGGIERVFESSIDGIAFQTPLIDIHTVAAGGGSVAEVKGGKLYVGPESAGASPGPACYGLGGPLAVTDANVVLGRVRAEDFPLVFGRDRKSPLDPTKSRERI
;
A
#
# COMPACT_ATOMS: atom_id res chain seq x y z
N MET A 1 -38.53 -7.81 -13.19
CA MET A 1 -37.17 -8.36 -13.01
C MET A 1 -36.42 -7.41 -12.10
N SER A 2 -35.97 -7.85 -10.92
CA SER A 2 -35.15 -7.01 -10.04
C SER A 2 -33.87 -6.64 -10.81
N LYS A 3 -33.64 -5.34 -11.03
CA LYS A 3 -32.42 -4.87 -11.71
C LYS A 3 -31.23 -5.28 -10.86
N ARG A 4 -30.22 -5.91 -11.47
CA ARG A 4 -28.99 -6.26 -10.74
C ARG A 4 -28.32 -4.97 -10.25
N PRO A 5 -27.79 -4.90 -9.03
CA PRO A 5 -27.07 -3.71 -8.58
C PRO A 5 -25.75 -3.54 -9.34
N TRP A 6 -25.21 -2.32 -9.33
CA TRP A 6 -23.91 -1.99 -9.91
C TRP A 6 -22.78 -2.75 -9.23
N ARG A 7 -21.69 -2.98 -9.97
CA ARG A 7 -20.43 -3.50 -9.43
C ARG A 7 -19.29 -2.61 -9.86
N PHE A 8 -18.40 -2.28 -8.94
CA PHE A 8 -17.26 -1.42 -9.22
C PHE A 8 -15.94 -2.13 -8.96
N ALA A 9 -14.97 -1.90 -9.83
CA ALA A 9 -13.56 -2.22 -9.62
C ALA A 9 -12.77 -0.92 -9.77
N VAL A 10 -11.97 -0.59 -8.77
CA VAL A 10 -11.26 0.68 -8.68
C VAL A 10 -9.79 0.42 -8.37
N ASP A 11 -8.91 1.09 -9.08
CA ASP A 11 -7.49 1.13 -8.75
C ASP A 11 -7.09 2.57 -8.42
N ARG A 12 -6.69 2.80 -7.17
CA ARG A 12 -6.21 4.10 -6.70
C ARG A 12 -4.69 4.14 -6.80
N GLY A 13 -4.21 4.61 -7.95
CA GLY A 13 -2.80 4.94 -8.17
C GLY A 13 -2.39 6.27 -7.52
N GLY A 14 -1.11 6.64 -7.67
CA GLY A 14 -0.58 7.91 -7.14
C GLY A 14 -1.07 9.15 -7.90
N THR A 15 -1.17 9.07 -9.24
CA THR A 15 -1.58 10.20 -10.09
C THR A 15 -3.07 10.16 -10.41
N PHE A 16 -3.56 9.02 -10.85
CA PHE A 16 -4.93 8.83 -11.29
C PHE A 16 -5.58 7.64 -10.57
N THR A 17 -6.89 7.75 -10.43
CA THR A 17 -7.76 6.67 -9.98
C THR A 17 -8.58 6.19 -11.16
N ASP A 18 -8.47 4.91 -11.48
CA ASP A 18 -9.18 4.25 -12.56
C ASP A 18 -10.40 3.52 -11.99
N VAL A 19 -11.58 3.82 -12.52
CA VAL A 19 -12.87 3.30 -12.04
C VAL A 19 -13.55 2.57 -13.18
N ILE A 20 -13.83 1.28 -12.98
CA ILE A 20 -14.63 0.46 -13.89
C ILE A 20 -15.94 0.12 -13.19
N GLY A 21 -17.06 0.51 -13.79
CA GLY A 21 -18.41 0.17 -13.34
C GLY A 21 -19.09 -0.76 -14.31
N VAL A 22 -19.72 -1.82 -13.80
CA VAL A 22 -20.67 -2.65 -14.55
C VAL A 22 -22.07 -2.29 -14.09
N ASP A 23 -22.87 -1.76 -15.01
CA ASP A 23 -24.22 -1.31 -14.72
C ASP A 23 -25.24 -2.48 -14.63
N PRO A 24 -26.47 -2.25 -14.14
CA PRO A 24 -27.50 -3.28 -14.01
C PRO A 24 -27.84 -4.02 -15.30
N GLU A 25 -27.59 -3.38 -16.45
CA GLU A 25 -27.80 -3.93 -17.78
C GLU A 25 -26.56 -4.69 -18.30
N GLY A 26 -25.48 -4.75 -17.52
CA GLY A 26 -24.24 -5.45 -17.84
C GLY A 26 -23.27 -4.64 -18.69
N ARG A 27 -23.50 -3.33 -18.89
CA ARG A 27 -22.61 -2.48 -19.69
C ARG A 27 -21.43 -2.02 -18.84
N VAL A 28 -20.24 -2.12 -19.43
CA VAL A 28 -18.99 -1.66 -18.81
C VAL A 28 -18.83 -0.17 -19.08
N ARG A 29 -18.52 0.60 -18.04
CA ARG A 29 -18.16 2.01 -18.12
C ARG A 29 -16.82 2.21 -17.43
N ALA A 30 -15.95 3.00 -18.03
CA ALA A 30 -14.67 3.37 -17.45
C ALA A 30 -14.64 4.88 -17.21
N MET A 31 -13.98 5.29 -16.13
CA MET A 31 -13.74 6.68 -15.77
C MET A 31 -12.36 6.80 -15.16
N LYS A 32 -11.68 7.91 -15.46
CA LYS A 32 -10.39 8.25 -14.88
C LYS A 32 -10.52 9.58 -14.14
N LEU A 33 -10.07 9.62 -12.89
CA LEU A 33 -10.08 10.79 -12.03
C LEU A 33 -8.66 11.06 -11.53
N LEU A 34 -8.37 12.29 -11.10
CA LEU A 34 -7.14 12.56 -10.36
C LEU A 34 -7.23 11.87 -8.99
N SER A 35 -6.15 11.27 -8.52
CA SER A 35 -6.17 10.60 -7.20
C SER A 35 -6.29 11.58 -6.02
N GLU A 36 -5.90 12.83 -6.25
CA GLU A 36 -6.00 13.95 -5.30
C GLU A 36 -6.51 15.20 -6.02
N SER A 37 -7.50 15.88 -5.42
CA SER A 37 -8.14 17.07 -5.99
C SER A 37 -8.93 17.83 -4.92
N ASP A 38 -8.77 19.16 -4.86
CA ASP A 38 -9.60 20.04 -4.01
C ASP A 38 -11.11 19.99 -4.32
N GLY A 39 -11.51 19.38 -5.44
CA GLY A 39 -12.92 19.27 -5.84
C GLY A 39 -13.68 18.10 -5.23
N TYR A 40 -13.00 17.15 -4.58
CA TYR A 40 -13.65 15.99 -3.92
C TYR A 40 -12.76 15.38 -2.83
N ASP A 41 -13.38 14.83 -1.79
CA ASP A 41 -12.64 14.24 -0.66
C ASP A 41 -11.88 12.95 -1.03
N ASP A 42 -12.46 12.11 -1.89
CA ASP A 42 -11.90 10.82 -2.27
C ASP A 42 -12.31 10.41 -3.70
N ALA A 43 -11.33 10.04 -4.52
CA ALA A 43 -11.53 9.72 -5.93
C ALA A 43 -12.34 8.44 -6.16
N VAL A 44 -12.26 7.45 -5.27
CA VAL A 44 -13.01 6.18 -5.38
C VAL A 44 -14.49 6.48 -5.19
N VAL A 45 -14.81 7.19 -4.10
CA VAL A 45 -16.19 7.59 -3.80
C VAL A 45 -16.73 8.46 -4.93
N GLU A 46 -15.96 9.45 -5.39
CA GLU A 46 -16.38 10.35 -6.46
C GLU A 46 -16.68 9.63 -7.77
N GLY A 47 -15.83 8.68 -8.18
CA GLY A 47 -16.06 7.89 -9.40
C GLY A 47 -17.34 7.08 -9.34
N VAL A 48 -17.62 6.44 -8.20
CA VAL A 48 -18.87 5.70 -7.98
C VAL A 48 -20.07 6.64 -8.06
N ARG A 49 -20.02 7.81 -7.41
CA ARG A 49 -21.11 8.82 -7.44
C ARG A 49 -21.43 9.27 -8.86
N ARG A 50 -20.41 9.65 -9.63
CA ARG A 50 -20.58 10.13 -11.02
C ARG A 50 -21.18 9.04 -11.90
N MET A 51 -20.75 7.79 -11.77
CA MET A 51 -21.32 6.67 -12.54
C MET A 51 -22.76 6.36 -12.15
N LEU A 52 -23.14 6.57 -10.89
CA LEU A 52 -24.52 6.45 -10.40
C LEU A 52 -25.40 7.66 -10.76
N GLY A 53 -24.82 8.73 -11.32
CA GLY A 53 -25.51 9.97 -11.67
C GLY A 53 -25.95 10.79 -10.45
N LEU A 54 -25.22 10.67 -9.34
CA LEU A 54 -25.50 11.42 -8.11
C LEU A 54 -24.94 12.85 -8.20
N GLY A 55 -25.71 13.83 -7.72
CA GLY A 55 -25.28 15.22 -7.57
C GLY A 55 -24.39 15.42 -6.34
N ASP A 56 -23.83 16.62 -6.14
CA ASP A 56 -22.93 16.90 -5.01
C ASP A 56 -23.61 16.67 -3.65
N GLY A 57 -22.94 15.96 -2.74
CA GLY A 57 -23.42 15.71 -1.37
C GLY A 57 -24.44 14.56 -1.19
N GLU A 58 -25.10 14.08 -2.25
CA GLU A 58 -26.05 12.94 -2.17
C GLU A 58 -25.38 11.63 -1.73
N SER A 59 -25.83 10.93 -0.69
CA SER A 59 -25.18 9.67 -0.29
C SER A 59 -25.37 8.53 -1.32
N ILE A 60 -24.41 7.60 -1.36
CA ILE A 60 -24.55 6.38 -2.17
C ILE A 60 -25.54 5.45 -1.46
N ASP A 61 -26.66 5.15 -2.12
CA ASP A 61 -27.59 4.12 -1.67
C ASP A 61 -26.97 2.72 -1.89
N ALA A 62 -26.65 2.04 -0.79
CA ALA A 62 -26.02 0.73 -0.79
C ALA A 62 -26.86 -0.34 -1.54
N SER A 63 -28.19 -0.17 -1.64
CA SER A 63 -29.03 -1.11 -2.39
C SER A 63 -28.76 -1.08 -3.91
N ARG A 64 -28.18 0.01 -4.42
CA ARG A 64 -27.82 0.20 -5.83
C ARG A 64 -26.47 -0.40 -6.18
N VAL A 65 -25.65 -0.77 -5.19
CA VAL A 65 -24.26 -1.22 -5.38
C VAL A 65 -24.02 -2.56 -4.68
N ALA A 66 -23.72 -3.61 -5.44
CA ALA A 66 -23.46 -4.93 -4.88
C ALA A 66 -22.12 -4.98 -4.14
N GLU A 67 -21.09 -4.42 -4.77
CA GLU A 67 -19.72 -4.45 -4.27
C GLU A 67 -18.87 -3.36 -4.89
N ILE A 68 -17.86 -2.93 -4.15
CA ILE A 68 -16.77 -2.07 -4.63
C ILE A 68 -15.46 -2.80 -4.31
N ARG A 69 -14.72 -3.19 -5.35
CA ARG A 69 -13.41 -3.83 -5.26
C ARG A 69 -12.33 -2.78 -5.47
N MET A 70 -11.32 -2.75 -4.61
CA MET A 70 -10.31 -1.68 -4.60
C MET A 70 -8.89 -2.22 -4.52
N GLY A 71 -8.03 -1.80 -5.46
CA GLY A 71 -6.58 -1.78 -5.28
C GLY A 71 -6.17 -0.41 -4.72
N THR A 72 -5.21 -0.38 -3.80
CA THR A 72 -4.75 0.88 -3.20
C THR A 72 -3.26 0.90 -2.93
N THR A 73 -2.65 2.05 -3.18
CA THR A 73 -1.23 2.31 -2.91
C THR A 73 -0.99 2.95 -1.53
N VAL A 74 -2.05 3.13 -0.73
CA VAL A 74 -1.99 3.83 0.58
C VAL A 74 -0.97 3.21 1.54
N ALA A 75 -0.93 1.88 1.67
CA ALA A 75 0.01 1.20 2.56
C ALA A 75 1.46 1.38 2.10
N THR A 76 1.73 1.12 0.81
CA THR A 76 3.05 1.25 0.20
C THR A 76 3.59 2.68 0.35
N ASN A 77 2.78 3.69 0.04
CA ASN A 77 3.18 5.09 0.16
C ASN A 77 3.40 5.51 1.62
N ALA A 78 2.54 5.06 2.55
CA ALA A 78 2.73 5.35 3.97
C ALA A 78 4.04 4.74 4.52
N LEU A 79 4.45 3.58 4.00
CA LEU A 79 5.73 2.96 4.35
C LEU A 79 6.92 3.74 3.79
N LEU A 80 6.88 4.08 2.49
CA LEU A 80 7.93 4.85 1.80
C LEU A 80 8.11 6.26 2.38
N GLU A 81 7.01 6.96 2.66
CA GLU A 81 7.03 8.32 3.19
C GLU A 81 7.21 8.39 4.71
N ARG A 82 7.32 7.23 5.38
CA ARG A 82 7.39 7.12 6.85
C ARG A 82 6.22 7.83 7.56
N LYS A 83 5.02 7.71 6.98
CA LYS A 83 3.75 8.29 7.48
C LYS A 83 2.80 7.25 8.07
N GLY A 84 3.33 6.18 8.66
CA GLY A 84 2.55 5.23 9.45
C GLY A 84 2.26 5.71 10.87
N GLU A 85 1.69 4.82 11.67
CA GLU A 85 1.35 5.11 13.07
C GLU A 85 2.60 5.07 13.97
N ARG A 86 2.59 5.82 15.08
CA ARG A 86 3.60 5.64 16.13
C ARG A 86 3.42 4.27 16.77
N VAL A 87 4.46 3.43 16.76
CA VAL A 87 4.41 2.05 17.24
C VAL A 87 5.34 1.85 18.43
N ALA A 88 4.87 1.13 19.45
CA ALA A 88 5.73 0.54 20.47
C ALA A 88 5.95 -0.95 20.23
N LEU A 89 7.13 -1.45 20.60
CA LEU A 89 7.50 -2.87 20.57
C LEU A 89 7.52 -3.43 22.00
N LEU A 90 6.77 -4.49 22.26
CA LEU A 90 6.97 -5.35 23.42
C LEU A 90 7.70 -6.61 22.97
N ILE A 91 8.80 -6.92 23.65
CA ILE A 91 9.67 -8.04 23.28
C ILE A 91 10.14 -8.80 24.52
N THR A 92 10.49 -10.08 24.34
CA THR A 92 11.05 -10.90 25.42
C THR A 92 12.30 -10.27 26.01
N GLY A 93 12.43 -10.30 27.34
CA GLY A 93 13.58 -9.76 28.06
C GLY A 93 14.92 -10.36 27.61
N GLY A 94 15.91 -9.47 27.50
CA GLY A 94 17.24 -9.75 26.94
C GLY A 94 17.31 -9.66 25.42
N LEU A 95 16.21 -9.32 24.73
CA LEU A 95 16.14 -9.25 23.26
C LEU A 95 15.75 -7.86 22.75
N ARG A 96 15.85 -6.81 23.57
CA ARG A 96 15.53 -5.42 23.23
C ARG A 96 15.93 -5.00 21.81
N ASP A 97 17.19 -5.23 21.46
CA ASP A 97 17.80 -4.67 20.25
C ASP A 97 17.82 -5.67 19.08
N VAL A 98 17.18 -6.84 19.22
CA VAL A 98 17.31 -7.94 18.23
C VAL A 98 16.79 -7.55 16.83
N LEU A 99 15.77 -6.68 16.76
CA LEU A 99 15.22 -6.22 15.49
C LEU A 99 16.04 -5.09 14.86
N GLU A 100 16.75 -4.31 15.68
CA GLU A 100 17.69 -3.29 15.21
C GLU A 100 19.00 -3.93 14.71
N ILE A 101 19.50 -4.95 15.41
CA ILE A 101 20.64 -5.77 14.98
C ILE A 101 20.32 -6.50 13.66
N GLY A 102 19.09 -7.01 13.53
CA GLY A 102 18.63 -7.72 12.34
C GLY A 102 19.54 -8.91 11.99
N TYR A 103 19.76 -9.12 10.69
CA TYR A 103 20.61 -10.20 10.18
C TYR A 103 22.07 -9.81 9.94
N GLN A 104 22.45 -8.55 10.24
CA GLN A 104 23.78 -7.99 9.96
C GLN A 104 24.24 -8.16 8.50
N SER A 105 23.30 -8.32 7.57
CA SER A 105 23.59 -8.42 6.14
C SER A 105 24.10 -7.08 5.63
N ARG A 106 25.12 -7.10 4.76
CA ARG A 106 25.65 -5.89 4.10
C ARG A 106 25.14 -5.85 2.66
N PRO A 107 24.12 -5.04 2.33
CA PRO A 107 23.60 -4.93 0.96
C PRO A 107 24.70 -4.50 -0.01
N GLU A 108 25.52 -3.54 0.43
CA GLU A 108 26.71 -3.08 -0.28
C GLU A 108 27.96 -3.52 0.50
N ILE A 109 28.49 -4.70 0.14
CA ILE A 109 29.62 -5.34 0.83
C ILE A 109 30.86 -4.43 0.90
N PHE A 110 31.00 -3.48 -0.04
CA PHE A 110 32.14 -2.57 -0.14
C PHE A 110 31.86 -1.15 0.37
N ALA A 111 30.65 -0.83 0.83
CA ALA A 111 30.35 0.49 1.39
C ALA A 111 31.20 0.75 2.65
N LEU A 112 32.02 1.80 2.64
CA LEU A 112 32.87 2.16 3.79
C LEU A 112 32.06 2.72 4.96
N ASP A 113 30.92 3.34 4.66
CA ASP A 113 29.96 3.89 5.63
C ASP A 113 28.65 3.11 5.52
N ILE A 114 28.48 2.10 6.38
CA ILE A 114 27.31 1.22 6.35
C ILE A 114 26.12 1.95 6.98
N GLN A 115 25.09 2.21 6.19
CA GLN A 115 23.83 2.73 6.69
C GLN A 115 22.93 1.57 7.15
N THR A 116 22.61 1.55 8.45
CA THR A 116 21.65 0.60 9.01
C THR A 116 20.23 1.05 8.72
N PRO A 117 19.33 0.16 8.26
CA PRO A 117 17.93 0.51 8.08
C PRO A 117 17.30 1.02 9.38
N SER A 118 16.45 2.04 9.28
CA SER A 118 15.70 2.56 10.43
C SER A 118 14.62 1.58 10.87
N VAL A 119 14.41 1.49 12.18
CA VAL A 119 13.33 0.69 12.78
C VAL A 119 11.98 1.42 12.71
N LEU A 120 10.89 0.66 12.74
CA LEU A 120 9.52 1.19 12.69
C LEU A 120 8.92 1.53 14.06
N TYR A 121 9.57 1.14 15.16
CA TYR A 121 9.11 1.45 16.52
C TYR A 121 9.77 2.71 17.06
N GLU A 122 9.01 3.47 17.84
CA GLU A 122 9.49 4.64 18.58
C GLU A 122 9.96 4.27 19.99
N ARG A 123 9.33 3.25 20.59
CA ARG A 123 9.62 2.79 21.95
C ARG A 123 9.67 1.28 22.01
N VAL A 124 10.63 0.74 22.76
CA VAL A 124 10.75 -0.69 23.04
C VAL A 124 10.65 -0.93 24.55
N SER A 125 9.93 -2.00 24.93
CA SER A 125 9.82 -2.46 26.30
C SER A 125 10.05 -3.96 26.36
N GLU A 126 10.95 -4.37 27.25
CA GLU A 126 11.23 -5.76 27.53
C GLU A 126 10.22 -6.29 28.55
N VAL A 127 9.63 -7.44 28.24
CA VAL A 127 8.72 -8.15 29.13
C VAL A 127 9.48 -9.31 29.77
N ASP A 128 9.24 -9.51 31.07
CA ASP A 128 9.91 -10.54 31.87
C ASP A 128 9.15 -11.86 31.73
N GLU A 129 9.37 -12.54 30.61
CA GLU A 129 8.82 -13.87 30.30
C GLU A 129 9.83 -14.68 29.48
N ARG A 130 9.69 -16.02 29.44
CA ARG A 130 10.49 -16.86 28.53
C ARG A 130 9.84 -18.20 28.25
N MET A 131 9.90 -18.63 26.99
CA MET A 131 9.58 -19.99 26.54
C MET A 131 10.82 -20.66 25.93
N ASN A 132 10.89 -21.99 25.99
CA ASN A 132 11.88 -22.78 25.26
C ASN A 132 11.40 -23.08 23.82
N ALA A 133 12.20 -23.84 23.06
CA ALA A 133 11.88 -24.19 21.68
C ALA A 133 10.70 -25.17 21.55
N GLU A 134 10.46 -25.96 22.60
CA GLU A 134 9.36 -26.93 22.72
C GLU A 134 8.02 -26.22 23.01
N GLY A 135 8.07 -24.98 23.51
CA GLY A 135 6.91 -24.17 23.89
C GLY A 135 6.61 -24.19 25.39
N ASP A 136 7.46 -24.80 26.21
CA ASP A 136 7.31 -24.82 27.66
C ASP A 136 7.74 -23.49 28.28
N VAL A 137 7.08 -23.13 29.36
CA VAL A 137 7.38 -21.92 30.12
C VAL A 137 8.66 -22.12 30.92
N VAL A 138 9.71 -21.38 30.55
CA VAL A 138 10.98 -21.31 31.29
C VAL A 138 10.92 -20.22 32.36
N ARG A 139 10.27 -19.10 32.03
CA ARG A 139 10.00 -18.02 32.98
C ARG A 139 8.54 -17.57 32.83
N PRO A 140 7.73 -17.63 33.90
CA PRO A 140 6.34 -17.20 33.87
C PRO A 140 6.19 -15.74 33.50
N LEU A 141 5.19 -15.41 32.70
CA LEU A 141 4.85 -14.04 32.35
C LEU A 141 4.52 -13.20 33.59
N GLN A 142 5.26 -12.12 33.78
CA GLN A 142 4.96 -11.08 34.77
C GLN A 142 3.92 -10.08 34.23
N ILE A 143 2.65 -10.52 34.12
CA ILE A 143 1.59 -9.75 33.44
C ILE A 143 1.35 -8.36 34.04
N ASP A 144 1.48 -8.19 35.36
CA ASP A 144 1.28 -6.89 36.01
C ASP A 144 2.36 -5.88 35.63
N LYS A 145 3.61 -6.34 35.47
CA LYS A 145 4.71 -5.50 34.96
C LYS A 145 4.48 -5.14 33.49
N ALA A 146 4.03 -6.10 32.67
CA ALA A 146 3.67 -5.84 31.27
C ALA A 146 2.53 -4.83 31.16
N ARG A 147 1.50 -4.92 32.00
CA ARG A 147 0.39 -3.95 32.09
C ARG A 147 0.90 -2.55 32.47
N ALA A 148 1.81 -2.46 33.43
CA ALA A 148 2.40 -1.17 33.82
C ALA A 148 3.17 -0.53 32.66
N ALA A 149 4.01 -1.29 31.95
CA ALA A 149 4.74 -0.81 30.78
C ALA A 149 3.79 -0.39 29.64
N LEU A 150 2.74 -1.17 29.37
CA LEU A 150 1.72 -0.83 28.38
C LEU A 150 0.99 0.48 28.73
N ARG A 151 0.65 0.70 30.02
CA ARG A 151 0.04 1.96 30.47
C ARG A 151 0.98 3.14 30.26
N GLU A 152 2.26 3.01 30.61
CA GLU A 152 3.24 4.07 30.40
C GLU A 152 3.40 4.42 28.90
N ILE A 153 3.42 3.40 28.03
CA ILE A 153 3.42 3.59 26.57
C ILE A 153 2.15 4.31 26.13
N TYR A 154 0.99 3.87 26.62
CA TYR A 154 -0.30 4.47 26.29
C TYR A 154 -0.37 5.95 26.74
N ASP A 155 0.08 6.25 27.94
CA ASP A 155 0.08 7.60 28.50
C ASP A 155 1.02 8.55 27.74
N SER A 156 2.06 8.02 27.08
CA SER A 156 2.92 8.78 26.15
C SER A 156 2.27 9.10 24.78
N GLY A 157 1.03 8.68 24.58
CA GLY A 157 0.24 8.96 23.37
C GLY A 157 0.39 7.94 22.24
N ILE A 158 1.14 6.84 22.44
CA ILE A 158 1.23 5.74 21.47
C ILE A 158 -0.05 4.89 21.54
N ARG A 159 -0.63 4.56 20.39
CA ARG A 159 -1.89 3.79 20.28
C ARG A 159 -1.77 2.50 19.47
N SER A 160 -0.61 2.26 18.87
CA SER A 160 -0.28 1.03 18.16
C SER A 160 0.86 0.29 18.85
N VAL A 161 0.72 -1.03 19.00
CA VAL A 161 1.71 -1.87 19.66
C VAL A 161 1.94 -3.18 18.89
N ALA A 162 3.21 -3.52 18.70
CA ALA A 162 3.66 -4.82 18.22
C ALA A 162 4.15 -5.65 19.41
N ILE A 163 3.66 -6.88 19.54
CA ILE A 163 4.05 -7.80 20.63
C ILE A 163 4.76 -8.99 19.99
N VAL A 164 6.04 -9.18 20.30
CA VAL A 164 6.92 -10.15 19.64
C VAL A 164 7.73 -10.91 20.68
N PHE A 165 7.25 -12.06 21.12
CA PHE A 165 7.94 -12.92 22.08
C PHE A 165 8.64 -14.09 21.41
N ALA A 166 9.76 -14.52 22.00
CA ALA A 166 10.47 -15.72 21.58
C ALA A 166 9.55 -16.94 21.69
N HIS A 167 9.54 -17.78 20.65
CA HIS A 167 8.75 -19.02 20.58
C HIS A 167 7.22 -18.88 20.67
N ALA A 168 6.67 -17.67 20.55
CA ALA A 168 5.22 -17.45 20.52
C ALA A 168 4.48 -18.15 19.36
N TRP A 169 5.18 -18.40 18.25
CA TRP A 169 4.69 -19.21 17.13
C TRP A 169 4.34 -20.66 17.53
N LYS A 170 4.95 -21.17 18.61
CA LYS A 170 4.76 -22.52 19.15
C LYS A 170 3.76 -22.54 20.30
N ASN A 171 3.90 -21.58 21.23
CA ASN A 171 2.98 -21.39 22.35
C ASN A 171 2.63 -19.90 22.47
N PRO A 172 1.42 -19.47 22.04
CA PRO A 172 1.07 -18.05 22.00
C PRO A 172 0.59 -17.49 23.34
N SER A 173 0.50 -18.30 24.40
CA SER A 173 -0.19 -17.94 25.64
C SER A 173 0.27 -16.62 26.27
N HIS A 174 1.58 -16.35 26.31
CA HIS A 174 2.10 -15.09 26.85
C HIS A 174 1.78 -13.89 25.95
N GLU A 175 1.98 -14.01 24.62
CA GLU A 175 1.62 -12.93 23.70
C GLU A 175 0.13 -12.64 23.72
N ALA A 176 -0.71 -13.68 23.74
CA ALA A 176 -2.17 -13.54 23.79
C ALA A 176 -2.63 -12.81 25.07
N ALA A 177 -2.02 -13.14 26.22
CA ALA A 177 -2.32 -12.46 27.49
C ALA A 177 -1.93 -10.97 27.46
N VAL A 178 -0.74 -10.65 26.93
CA VAL A 178 -0.27 -9.26 26.81
C VAL A 178 -1.09 -8.48 25.76
N ALA A 179 -1.49 -9.13 24.67
CA ALA A 179 -2.36 -8.55 23.65
C ALA A 179 -3.75 -8.23 24.22
N GLY A 180 -4.32 -9.14 25.01
CA GLY A 180 -5.56 -8.90 25.77
C GLY A 180 -5.44 -7.68 26.68
N ALA A 181 -4.37 -7.60 27.46
CA ALA A 181 -4.10 -6.47 28.34
C ALA A 181 -3.95 -5.13 27.57
N ALA A 182 -3.27 -5.13 26.43
CA ALA A 182 -3.14 -3.94 25.58
C ALA A 182 -4.51 -3.47 25.05
N ARG A 183 -5.35 -4.41 24.60
CA ARG A 183 -6.73 -4.11 24.16
C ARG A 183 -7.58 -3.54 25.29
N GLU A 184 -7.48 -4.10 26.51
CA GLU A 184 -8.17 -3.59 27.71
C GLU A 184 -7.74 -2.17 28.11
N ILE A 185 -6.46 -1.82 27.92
CA ILE A 185 -5.93 -0.47 28.20
C ILE A 185 -6.46 0.56 27.18
N GLY A 186 -6.83 0.12 25.98
CA GLY A 186 -7.42 0.97 24.94
C GLY A 186 -6.52 1.20 23.72
N PHE A 187 -5.45 0.41 23.53
CA PHE A 187 -4.68 0.45 22.28
C PHE A 187 -5.62 0.17 21.10
N THR A 188 -5.62 1.06 20.10
CA THR A 188 -6.49 0.94 18.92
C THR A 188 -5.95 -0.04 17.90
N GLN A 189 -4.64 -0.35 17.97
CA GLN A 189 -3.99 -1.38 17.18
C GLN A 189 -3.07 -2.23 18.05
N VAL A 190 -3.27 -3.53 18.00
CA VAL A 190 -2.47 -4.54 18.70
C VAL A 190 -2.15 -5.64 17.70
N SER A 191 -0.89 -5.73 17.30
CA SER A 191 -0.40 -6.77 16.39
C SER A 191 0.46 -7.73 17.19
N ALA A 192 -0.08 -8.91 17.50
CA ALA A 192 0.65 -9.98 18.17
C ALA A 192 1.32 -10.89 17.13
N SER A 193 2.59 -11.21 17.34
CA SER A 193 3.39 -11.84 16.29
C SER A 193 2.93 -13.24 15.90
N HIS A 194 2.33 -13.99 16.84
CA HIS A 194 1.68 -15.27 16.55
C HIS A 194 0.38 -15.14 15.72
N GLU A 195 -0.31 -14.01 15.77
CA GLU A 195 -1.50 -13.75 14.94
C GLU A 195 -1.07 -13.29 13.53
N VAL A 196 -0.04 -12.43 13.45
CA VAL A 196 0.42 -11.83 12.20
C VAL A 196 1.23 -12.81 11.34
N MET A 197 2.19 -13.51 11.94
CA MET A 197 3.10 -14.40 11.22
C MET A 197 3.56 -15.54 12.14
N PRO A 198 2.79 -16.63 12.27
CA PRO A 198 3.07 -17.76 13.18
C PRO A 198 4.23 -18.66 12.69
N LEU A 199 5.38 -18.07 12.37
CA LEU A 199 6.58 -18.74 11.87
C LEU A 199 7.77 -18.53 12.81
N ILE A 200 8.70 -19.48 12.84
CA ILE A 200 9.76 -19.57 13.86
C ILE A 200 10.71 -18.36 13.94
N LYS A 201 11.06 -17.75 12.80
CA LYS A 201 12.14 -16.76 12.67
C LYS A 201 11.79 -15.44 13.36
N LEU A 202 12.38 -15.17 14.53
CA LEU A 202 12.06 -14.00 15.38
C LEU A 202 12.24 -12.67 14.66
N ILE A 203 13.35 -12.47 13.92
CA ILE A 203 13.63 -11.20 13.23
C ILE A 203 12.58 -10.94 12.15
N ALA A 204 12.44 -11.84 11.18
CA ALA A 204 11.44 -11.71 10.12
C ALA A 204 9.99 -11.60 10.64
N ARG A 205 9.64 -12.41 11.66
CA ARG A 205 8.34 -12.33 12.34
C ARG A 205 8.13 -10.98 13.01
N GLY A 206 9.13 -10.49 13.74
CA GLY A 206 9.08 -9.20 14.42
C GLY A 206 8.97 -8.03 13.44
N GLN A 207 9.76 -8.02 12.37
CA GLN A 207 9.70 -6.97 11.34
C GLN A 207 8.34 -6.95 10.65
N THR A 208 7.79 -8.11 10.29
CA THR A 208 6.44 -8.22 9.70
C THR A 208 5.36 -7.73 10.66
N THR A 209 5.48 -8.06 11.95
CA THR A 209 4.55 -7.60 13.00
C THR A 209 4.60 -6.09 13.19
N LEU A 210 5.80 -5.49 13.11
CA LEU A 210 5.97 -4.04 13.13
C LEU A 210 5.34 -3.37 11.91
N VAL A 211 5.57 -3.91 10.71
CA VAL A 211 4.95 -3.41 9.47
C VAL A 211 3.42 -3.44 9.58
N ASP A 212 2.85 -4.52 10.11
CA ASP A 212 1.41 -4.61 10.35
C ASP A 212 0.91 -3.57 11.37
N ALA A 213 1.57 -3.44 12.52
CA ALA A 213 1.23 -2.45 13.55
C ALA A 213 1.35 -1.01 13.03
N TYR A 214 2.31 -0.75 12.15
CA TYR A 214 2.59 0.57 11.58
C TYR A 214 1.55 0.98 10.53
N LEU A 215 1.11 0.04 9.69
CA LEU A 215 0.27 0.33 8.53
C LEU A 215 -1.24 0.08 8.75
N SER A 216 -1.61 -0.90 9.58
CA SER A 216 -3.02 -1.24 9.84
C SER A 216 -3.89 -0.04 10.26
N PRO A 217 -3.44 0.89 11.13
CA PRO A 217 -4.21 2.07 11.50
C PRO A 217 -4.45 3.03 10.32
N VAL A 218 -3.46 3.18 9.43
CA VAL A 218 -3.57 4.03 8.23
C VAL A 218 -4.65 3.49 7.30
N LEU A 219 -4.63 2.16 7.08
CA LEU A 219 -5.62 1.47 6.27
C LEU A 219 -7.02 1.57 6.87
N ARG A 220 -7.17 1.36 8.18
CA ARG A 220 -8.47 1.46 8.85
C ARG A 220 -9.08 2.85 8.68
N ARG A 221 -8.28 3.92 8.89
CA ARG A 221 -8.73 5.29 8.62
C ARG A 221 -9.19 5.50 7.18
N TYR A 222 -8.50 4.88 6.21
CA TYR A 222 -8.90 4.96 4.80
C TYR A 222 -10.22 4.24 4.54
N VAL A 223 -10.33 2.99 5.01
CA VAL A 223 -11.55 2.18 4.95
C VAL A 223 -12.73 2.92 5.56
N ASP A 224 -12.58 3.48 6.76
CA ASP A 224 -13.64 4.17 7.48
C ASP A 224 -14.13 5.41 6.73
N ARG A 225 -13.22 6.17 6.09
CA ARG A 225 -13.59 7.31 5.23
C ARG A 225 -14.43 6.87 4.03
N VAL A 226 -14.04 5.79 3.35
CA VAL A 226 -14.80 5.26 2.21
C VAL A 226 -16.16 4.71 2.66
N ARG A 227 -16.19 3.98 3.78
CA ARG A 227 -17.42 3.41 4.35
C ARG A 227 -18.40 4.49 4.78
N ALA A 228 -17.94 5.60 5.36
CA ALA A 228 -18.77 6.74 5.73
C ALA A 228 -19.55 7.34 4.56
N ARG A 229 -19.07 7.18 3.32
CA ARG A 229 -19.72 7.70 2.10
C ARG A 229 -20.46 6.64 1.28
N THR A 230 -20.14 5.36 1.50
CA THR A 230 -20.71 4.21 0.76
C THR A 230 -21.72 3.40 1.58
N GLY A 231 -21.89 3.71 2.87
CA GLY A 231 -22.83 3.02 3.75
C GLY A 231 -22.45 1.55 3.95
N ASP A 232 -23.45 0.67 3.89
CA ASP A 232 -23.28 -0.78 4.07
C ASP A 232 -22.86 -1.53 2.79
N THR A 233 -22.41 -0.80 1.76
CA THR A 233 -21.92 -1.42 0.52
C THR A 233 -20.76 -2.37 0.82
N SER A 234 -20.73 -3.54 0.17
CA SER A 234 -19.66 -4.51 0.35
C SER A 234 -18.34 -3.99 -0.23
N LEU A 235 -17.39 -3.62 0.65
CA LEU A 235 -16.05 -3.19 0.28
C LEU A 235 -15.08 -4.37 0.29
N LEU A 236 -14.42 -4.60 -0.84
CA LEU A 236 -13.40 -5.63 -1.03
C LEU A 236 -12.07 -4.97 -1.41
N PHE A 237 -10.99 -5.40 -0.80
CA PHE A 237 -9.65 -4.87 -1.01
C PHE A 237 -8.74 -5.93 -1.61
N MET A 238 -7.99 -5.55 -2.64
CA MET A 238 -6.92 -6.36 -3.19
C MET A 238 -5.82 -6.53 -2.14
N GLN A 239 -5.30 -7.73 -2.03
CA GLN A 239 -4.16 -8.06 -1.17
C GLN A 239 -2.90 -8.24 -2.02
N SER A 240 -1.74 -8.14 -1.37
CA SER A 240 -0.42 -8.44 -1.97
C SER A 240 -0.37 -9.80 -2.67
N SER A 241 -1.17 -10.76 -2.21
CA SER A 241 -1.26 -12.12 -2.73
C SER A 241 -2.03 -12.25 -4.07
N GLY A 242 -2.71 -11.19 -4.50
CA GLY A 242 -3.65 -11.18 -5.63
C GLY A 242 -5.09 -11.56 -5.26
N GLY A 243 -5.37 -11.87 -4.00
CA GLY A 243 -6.71 -12.17 -3.51
C GLY A 243 -7.50 -10.91 -3.13
N LEU A 244 -8.82 -11.03 -3.07
CA LEU A 244 -9.70 -10.01 -2.47
C LEU A 244 -10.06 -10.41 -1.05
N THR A 245 -10.01 -9.45 -0.12
CA THR A 245 -10.48 -9.62 1.26
C THR A 245 -11.50 -8.54 1.62
N ARG A 246 -12.32 -8.80 2.64
CA ARG A 246 -13.22 -7.77 3.16
C ARG A 246 -12.45 -6.71 3.93
N ALA A 247 -13.00 -5.50 3.97
CA ALA A 247 -12.43 -4.37 4.69
C ALA A 247 -12.04 -4.68 6.14
N GLU A 248 -12.82 -5.51 6.83
CA GLU A 248 -12.57 -5.89 8.24
C GLU A 248 -11.35 -6.80 8.42
N ALA A 249 -10.97 -7.56 7.39
CA ALA A 249 -9.86 -8.51 7.41
C ALA A 249 -8.64 -8.00 6.63
N PHE A 250 -8.65 -6.73 6.21
CA PHE A 250 -7.55 -6.11 5.48
C PHE A 250 -6.53 -5.53 6.45
N THR A 251 -5.33 -6.11 6.51
CA THR A 251 -4.29 -5.70 7.45
C THR A 251 -3.09 -5.07 6.76
N GLY A 252 -2.27 -4.35 7.53
CA GLY A 252 -1.14 -3.56 7.07
C GLY A 252 -0.16 -4.34 6.21
N LYS A 253 0.23 -5.54 6.67
CA LYS A 253 1.20 -6.38 5.94
C LYS A 253 0.70 -6.85 4.57
N ASP A 254 -0.61 -7.08 4.42
CA ASP A 254 -1.21 -7.66 3.21
C ASP A 254 -1.67 -6.61 2.20
N ALA A 255 -1.48 -5.32 2.51
CA ALA A 255 -1.87 -4.21 1.66
C ALA A 255 -0.71 -3.67 0.79
N ILE A 256 0.52 -4.07 1.10
CA ILE A 256 1.72 -3.61 0.42
C ILE A 256 1.74 -4.13 -1.02
N LEU A 257 1.94 -3.25 -2.00
CA LEU A 257 1.90 -3.60 -3.43
C LEU A 257 0.56 -4.22 -3.90
N SER A 258 -0.54 -3.96 -3.19
CA SER A 258 -1.85 -4.51 -3.57
C SER A 258 -2.43 -3.93 -4.87
N GLY A 259 -2.09 -2.69 -5.25
CA GLY A 259 -2.50 -2.11 -6.55
C GLY A 259 -1.97 -2.90 -7.74
N PRO A 260 -0.63 -2.98 -7.92
CA PRO A 260 0.00 -3.74 -9.01
C PRO A 260 -0.42 -5.21 -9.07
N ALA A 261 -0.71 -5.84 -7.92
CA ALA A 261 -1.20 -7.22 -7.84
C ALA A 261 -2.47 -7.45 -8.70
N GLY A 262 -3.38 -6.48 -8.77
CA GLY A 262 -4.56 -6.55 -9.63
C GLY A 262 -4.20 -6.56 -11.12
N GLY A 263 -3.19 -5.79 -11.52
CA GLY A 263 -2.65 -5.79 -12.88
C GLY A 263 -2.06 -7.14 -13.28
N VAL A 264 -1.34 -7.81 -12.35
CA VAL A 264 -0.79 -9.16 -12.60
C VAL A 264 -1.91 -10.19 -12.73
N VAL A 265 -2.93 -10.14 -11.87
CA VAL A 265 -4.11 -11.01 -11.99
C VAL A 265 -4.80 -10.82 -13.34
N GLY A 266 -4.97 -9.57 -13.78
CA GLY A 266 -5.52 -9.23 -15.09
C GLY A 266 -4.65 -9.74 -16.26
N CYS A 267 -3.33 -9.59 -16.16
CA CYS A 267 -2.37 -10.11 -17.14
C CYS A 267 -2.47 -11.63 -17.25
N ALA A 268 -2.43 -12.34 -16.13
CA ALA A 268 -2.50 -13.79 -16.09
C ALA A 268 -3.83 -14.33 -16.63
N GLU A 269 -4.96 -13.72 -16.26
CA GLU A 269 -6.26 -14.12 -16.78
C GLU A 269 -6.38 -13.83 -18.29
N THR A 270 -5.87 -12.68 -18.75
CA THR A 270 -5.84 -12.33 -20.17
C THR A 270 -4.98 -13.31 -20.97
N ALA A 271 -3.81 -13.68 -20.46
CA ALA A 271 -2.96 -14.68 -21.08
C ALA A 271 -3.68 -16.03 -21.16
N ARG A 272 -4.29 -16.47 -20.06
CA ARG A 272 -5.04 -17.73 -19.97
C ARG A 272 -6.19 -17.83 -20.97
N ILE A 273 -7.04 -16.81 -21.07
CA ILE A 273 -8.19 -16.83 -22.01
C ILE A 273 -7.76 -16.81 -23.47
N ASN A 274 -6.55 -16.35 -23.77
CA ASN A 274 -5.97 -16.34 -25.11
C ASN A 274 -5.06 -17.55 -25.38
N GLY A 275 -4.95 -18.51 -24.46
CA GLY A 275 -4.07 -19.68 -24.62
C GLY A 275 -2.57 -19.32 -24.65
N ILE A 276 -2.18 -18.23 -23.98
CA ILE A 276 -0.78 -17.80 -23.87
C ILE A 276 -0.21 -18.31 -22.55
N ASP A 277 0.75 -19.23 -22.62
CA ASP A 277 1.35 -19.85 -21.43
C ASP A 277 2.38 -18.96 -20.74
N ARG A 278 2.96 -17.99 -21.47
CA ARG A 278 4.04 -17.12 -20.98
C ARG A 278 3.79 -15.67 -21.39
N ALA A 279 3.72 -14.78 -20.41
CA ALA A 279 3.50 -13.36 -20.61
C ALA A 279 4.41 -12.53 -19.68
N ILE A 280 4.76 -11.34 -20.16
CA ILE A 280 5.38 -10.30 -19.34
C ILE A 280 4.36 -9.18 -19.25
N GLY A 281 3.90 -8.89 -18.03
CA GLY A 281 3.11 -7.70 -17.78
C GLY A 281 4.05 -6.51 -17.64
N PHE A 282 3.70 -5.41 -18.31
CA PHE A 282 4.43 -4.15 -18.25
C PHE A 282 3.40 -3.03 -18.05
N ASP A 283 3.36 -2.48 -16.84
CA ASP A 283 2.45 -1.40 -16.47
C ASP A 283 3.27 -0.15 -16.13
N MET A 284 3.22 0.86 -17.00
CA MET A 284 3.94 2.11 -16.82
C MET A 284 2.97 3.22 -16.46
N GLY A 285 3.11 3.72 -15.23
CA GLY A 285 2.37 4.87 -14.72
C GLY A 285 3.11 6.20 -14.92
N GLY A 286 2.71 7.21 -14.14
CA GLY A 286 3.36 8.51 -14.10
C GLY A 286 4.68 8.53 -13.32
N THR A 287 4.88 7.64 -12.35
CA THR A 287 6.04 7.70 -11.44
C THR A 287 6.91 6.45 -11.53
N SER A 288 6.30 5.29 -11.74
CA SER A 288 6.95 3.99 -11.75
C SER A 288 6.47 3.12 -12.90
N THR A 289 7.22 2.06 -13.16
CA THR A 289 6.85 0.95 -14.03
C THR A 289 6.88 -0.33 -13.20
N ASP A 290 5.78 -1.05 -13.21
CA ASP A 290 5.64 -2.36 -12.58
C ASP A 290 5.70 -3.45 -13.65
N VAL A 291 6.60 -4.41 -13.45
CA VAL A 291 6.83 -5.53 -14.37
C VAL A 291 6.56 -6.84 -13.63
N CYS A 292 5.83 -7.74 -14.28
CA CYS A 292 5.58 -9.08 -13.76
C CYS A 292 5.85 -10.14 -14.84
N HIS A 293 6.15 -11.35 -14.39
CA HIS A 293 6.28 -12.52 -15.23
C HIS A 293 5.17 -13.52 -14.89
N VAL A 294 4.55 -14.06 -15.93
CA VAL A 294 3.51 -15.09 -15.81
C VAL A 294 3.93 -16.26 -16.68
N ALA A 295 4.13 -17.43 -16.07
CA ALA A 295 4.45 -18.67 -16.77
C ALA A 295 3.59 -19.81 -16.22
N GLY A 296 2.48 -20.12 -16.88
CA GLY A 296 1.49 -21.11 -16.44
C GLY A 296 0.67 -20.71 -15.20
N GLY A 297 1.05 -19.64 -14.49
CA GLY A 297 0.35 -19.11 -13.32
C GLY A 297 1.03 -17.87 -12.74
N ILE A 298 0.45 -17.34 -11.66
CA ILE A 298 0.98 -16.17 -10.94
C ILE A 298 2.13 -16.61 -10.03
N GLU A 299 3.31 -16.05 -10.26
CA GLU A 299 4.51 -16.23 -9.44
C GLU A 299 4.40 -15.44 -8.13
N ARG A 300 4.95 -16.00 -7.04
CA ARG A 300 4.84 -15.42 -5.70
C ARG A 300 6.17 -15.47 -4.96
N VAL A 301 6.44 -14.42 -4.21
CA VAL A 301 7.53 -14.34 -3.23
C VAL A 301 6.97 -14.20 -1.82
N PHE A 302 7.74 -14.65 -0.84
CA PHE A 302 7.35 -14.63 0.57
C PHE A 302 8.19 -13.70 1.42
N GLU A 303 9.32 -13.24 0.89
CA GLU A 303 10.24 -12.31 1.54
C GLU A 303 10.42 -11.13 0.60
N SER A 304 10.25 -9.91 1.12
CA SER A 304 10.46 -8.70 0.35
C SER A 304 10.97 -7.59 1.27
N SER A 305 11.48 -6.52 0.68
CA SER A 305 11.92 -5.33 1.39
C SER A 305 11.52 -4.08 0.64
N ILE A 306 11.00 -3.09 1.36
CA ILE A 306 10.73 -1.74 0.84
C ILE A 306 11.49 -0.76 1.70
N ASP A 307 12.34 0.06 1.07
CA ASP A 307 13.17 1.07 1.75
C ASP A 307 13.95 0.50 2.96
N GLY A 308 14.56 -0.67 2.77
CA GLY A 308 15.33 -1.38 3.80
C GLY A 308 14.50 -2.08 4.88
N ILE A 309 13.17 -1.94 4.87
CA ILE A 309 12.27 -2.63 5.80
C ILE A 309 11.90 -3.99 5.19
N ALA A 310 12.47 -5.05 5.73
CA ALA A 310 12.13 -6.42 5.35
C ALA A 310 10.81 -6.87 6.00
N PHE A 311 10.01 -7.65 5.29
CA PHE A 311 8.79 -8.26 5.80
C PHE A 311 8.49 -9.56 5.06
N GLN A 312 7.64 -10.39 5.65
CA GLN A 312 7.23 -11.67 5.09
C GLN A 312 5.72 -11.80 5.03
N THR A 313 5.20 -11.84 3.82
CA THR A 313 3.80 -12.18 3.52
C THR A 313 3.74 -12.75 2.10
N PRO A 314 2.75 -13.56 1.72
CA PRO A 314 2.61 -13.97 0.33
C PRO A 314 2.36 -12.75 -0.57
N LEU A 315 3.33 -12.40 -1.41
CA LEU A 315 3.22 -11.36 -2.43
C LEU A 315 3.26 -11.97 -3.82
N ILE A 316 2.55 -11.37 -4.77
CA ILE A 316 2.83 -11.57 -6.18
C ILE A 316 4.24 -11.03 -6.47
N ASP A 317 4.99 -11.77 -7.29
CA ASP A 317 6.32 -11.34 -7.72
C ASP A 317 6.21 -10.20 -8.74
N ILE A 318 6.55 -8.98 -8.29
CA ILE A 318 6.45 -7.74 -9.07
C ILE A 318 7.76 -6.97 -8.89
N HIS A 319 8.32 -6.55 -10.02
CA HIS A 319 9.49 -5.69 -10.05
C HIS A 319 9.08 -4.27 -10.40
N THR A 320 9.33 -3.34 -9.48
CA THR A 320 9.08 -1.91 -9.70
C THR A 320 10.36 -1.19 -10.07
N VAL A 321 10.32 -0.39 -11.13
CA VAL A 321 11.37 0.53 -11.54
C VAL A 321 10.85 1.96 -11.37
N ALA A 322 11.66 2.85 -10.77
CA ALA A 322 11.35 4.28 -10.61
C ALA A 322 11.49 5.07 -11.93
N ALA A 323 10.75 4.64 -12.95
CA ALA A 323 10.68 5.26 -14.25
C ALA A 323 9.23 5.25 -14.75
N GLY A 324 8.72 6.38 -15.22
CA GLY A 324 7.36 6.51 -15.75
C GLY A 324 7.20 7.77 -16.61
N GLY A 325 5.97 8.12 -16.96
CA GLY A 325 5.69 9.29 -17.81
C GLY A 325 6.13 10.63 -17.19
N GLY A 326 6.10 10.74 -15.87
CA GLY A 326 6.53 11.90 -15.11
C GLY A 326 8.01 11.92 -14.76
N SER A 327 8.81 10.92 -15.14
CA SER A 327 10.26 10.94 -14.86
C SER A 327 10.91 12.16 -15.47
N VAL A 328 11.59 12.93 -14.63
CA VAL A 328 12.20 14.21 -14.99
C VAL A 328 13.39 13.96 -15.91
N ALA A 329 13.44 14.68 -17.02
CA ALA A 329 14.55 14.66 -17.96
C ALA A 329 15.42 15.91 -17.77
N GLU A 330 16.71 15.72 -17.53
CA GLU A 330 17.66 16.80 -17.28
C GLU A 330 19.03 16.53 -17.92
N VAL A 331 19.73 17.58 -18.33
CA VAL A 331 21.10 17.47 -18.84
C VAL A 331 22.08 17.86 -17.74
N LYS A 332 22.87 16.89 -17.27
CA LYS A 332 23.95 17.10 -16.28
C LYS A 332 25.28 16.70 -16.88
N GLY A 333 26.25 17.61 -16.92
CA GLY A 333 27.59 17.34 -17.45
C GLY A 333 27.61 16.84 -18.91
N GLY A 334 26.69 17.34 -19.75
CA GLY A 334 26.59 16.96 -21.16
C GLY A 334 25.92 15.61 -21.44
N LYS A 335 25.38 14.93 -20.42
CA LYS A 335 24.59 13.71 -20.57
C LYS A 335 23.14 13.95 -20.17
N LEU A 336 22.22 13.34 -20.89
CA LEU A 336 20.80 13.32 -20.56
C LEU A 336 20.54 12.23 -19.51
N TYR A 337 19.94 12.63 -18.39
CA TYR A 337 19.45 11.74 -17.34
C TYR A 337 17.92 11.81 -17.32
N VAL A 338 17.28 10.66 -17.05
CA VAL A 338 15.82 10.55 -16.94
C VAL A 338 15.49 9.78 -15.68
N GLY A 339 14.83 10.43 -14.72
CA GLY A 339 14.61 9.89 -13.39
C GLY A 339 15.89 9.89 -12.52
N PRO A 340 15.81 9.37 -11.28
CA PRO A 340 14.65 8.74 -10.65
C PRO A 340 13.58 9.75 -10.18
N GLU A 341 13.90 11.05 -10.17
CA GLU A 341 12.94 12.10 -9.81
C GLU A 341 11.73 12.10 -10.75
N SER A 342 10.54 12.31 -10.18
CA SER A 342 9.26 12.35 -10.91
C SER A 342 8.55 13.68 -10.68
N ALA A 343 7.97 14.22 -11.74
CA ALA A 343 7.13 15.41 -11.70
C ALA A 343 5.75 15.15 -11.05
N GLY A 344 5.38 13.88 -10.85
CA GLY A 344 4.12 13.47 -10.22
C GLY A 344 2.87 13.91 -11.00
N ALA A 345 1.77 14.14 -10.28
CA ALA A 345 0.52 14.71 -10.83
C ALA A 345 0.48 16.24 -10.78
N SER A 346 1.19 16.82 -9.80
CA SER A 346 1.23 18.26 -9.53
C SER A 346 2.65 18.63 -9.05
N PRO A 347 3.36 19.55 -9.73
CA PRO A 347 2.93 20.27 -10.93
C PRO A 347 2.84 19.38 -12.19
N GLY A 348 3.34 18.14 -12.14
CA GLY A 348 3.31 17.20 -13.27
C GLY A 348 4.26 17.57 -14.42
N PRO A 349 4.29 16.79 -15.50
CA PRO A 349 4.98 17.16 -16.74
C PRO A 349 4.62 18.57 -17.23
N ALA A 350 5.48 19.22 -18.00
CA ALA A 350 5.24 20.59 -18.47
C ALA A 350 3.92 20.72 -19.24
N CYS A 351 3.55 19.72 -20.05
CA CYS A 351 2.27 19.64 -20.75
C CYS A 351 1.03 19.63 -19.86
N TYR A 352 1.15 19.41 -18.54
CA TYR A 352 0.00 19.51 -17.63
C TYR A 352 -0.40 20.97 -17.38
N GLY A 353 0.44 21.95 -17.76
CA GLY A 353 0.09 23.38 -17.72
C GLY A 353 0.17 24.01 -16.33
N LEU A 354 0.76 23.32 -15.34
CA LEU A 354 0.94 23.82 -13.97
C LEU A 354 2.37 24.34 -13.68
N GLY A 355 3.22 24.42 -14.70
CA GLY A 355 4.59 24.94 -14.59
C GLY A 355 5.62 23.91 -14.12
N GLY A 356 5.38 22.63 -14.39
CA GLY A 356 6.29 21.55 -14.02
C GLY A 356 7.53 21.39 -14.93
N PRO A 357 8.44 20.47 -14.58
CA PRO A 357 9.70 20.25 -15.29
C PRO A 357 9.50 19.49 -16.62
N LEU A 358 10.59 19.33 -17.39
CA LEU A 358 10.58 18.45 -18.56
C LEU A 358 10.49 17.00 -18.10
N ALA A 359 9.56 16.23 -18.65
CA ALA A 359 9.40 14.81 -18.33
C ALA A 359 9.21 13.92 -19.57
N VAL A 360 9.21 12.61 -19.37
CA VAL A 360 9.00 11.61 -20.45
C VAL A 360 7.71 11.85 -21.24
N THR A 361 6.62 12.25 -20.57
CA THR A 361 5.34 12.58 -21.22
C THR A 361 5.50 13.75 -22.18
N ASP A 362 6.27 14.78 -21.84
CA ASP A 362 6.51 15.93 -22.71
C ASP A 362 7.16 15.51 -24.03
N ALA A 363 8.18 14.65 -23.96
CA ALA A 363 8.82 14.10 -25.15
C ALA A 363 7.82 13.31 -26.01
N ASN A 364 6.96 12.50 -25.39
CA ASN A 364 5.95 11.72 -26.12
C ASN A 364 4.86 12.60 -26.74
N VAL A 365 4.48 13.72 -26.11
CA VAL A 365 3.55 14.71 -26.66
C VAL A 365 4.17 15.41 -27.87
N VAL A 366 5.43 15.87 -27.76
CA VAL A 366 6.11 16.56 -28.87
C VAL A 366 6.35 15.63 -30.06
N LEU A 367 6.67 14.36 -29.81
CA LEU A 367 6.83 13.34 -30.85
C LEU A 367 5.50 12.83 -31.43
N GLY A 368 4.35 13.26 -30.91
CA GLY A 368 3.03 12.84 -31.36
C GLY A 368 2.66 11.38 -31.01
N ARG A 369 3.43 10.74 -30.11
CA ARG A 369 3.10 9.41 -29.56
C ARG A 369 1.93 9.48 -28.59
N VAL A 370 1.84 10.58 -27.85
CA VAL A 370 0.68 10.96 -27.04
C VAL A 370 -0.05 12.08 -27.75
N ARG A 371 -1.33 11.84 -28.08
CA ARG A 371 -2.19 12.84 -28.72
C ARG A 371 -2.96 13.59 -27.64
N ALA A 372 -2.70 14.89 -27.51
CA ALA A 372 -3.30 15.74 -26.48
C ALA A 372 -4.85 15.77 -26.53
N GLU A 373 -5.41 15.64 -27.73
CA GLU A 373 -6.85 15.64 -27.99
C GLU A 373 -7.58 14.36 -27.53
N ASP A 374 -6.86 13.25 -27.38
CA ASP A 374 -7.41 11.96 -26.94
C ASP A 374 -7.36 11.80 -25.41
N PHE A 375 -6.74 12.74 -24.70
CA PHE A 375 -6.60 12.72 -23.24
C PHE A 375 -7.78 13.40 -22.53
N PRO A 376 -8.13 12.96 -21.30
CA PRO A 376 -9.20 13.59 -20.53
C PRO A 376 -8.88 15.05 -20.22
N LEU A 377 -9.92 15.89 -20.22
CA LEU A 377 -9.85 17.32 -19.91
C LEU A 377 -9.73 17.55 -18.40
N VAL A 378 -8.57 17.23 -17.84
CA VAL A 378 -8.28 17.30 -16.39
C VAL A 378 -7.02 18.11 -16.07
N PHE A 379 -6.40 18.71 -17.09
CA PHE A 379 -5.14 19.46 -16.97
C PHE A 379 -5.37 20.96 -16.88
N GLY A 380 -4.29 21.72 -16.81
CA GLY A 380 -4.31 23.17 -16.66
C GLY A 380 -4.72 23.62 -15.27
N ARG A 381 -4.62 24.94 -15.02
CA ARG A 381 -4.99 25.54 -13.72
C ARG A 381 -6.48 25.43 -13.43
N ASP A 382 -7.31 25.29 -14.47
CA ASP A 382 -8.76 25.14 -14.37
C ASP A 382 -9.21 23.69 -14.21
N ARG A 383 -8.28 22.71 -14.31
CA ARG A 383 -8.54 21.26 -14.32
C ARG A 383 -9.59 20.84 -15.36
N LYS A 384 -9.67 21.58 -16.47
CA LYS A 384 -10.61 21.36 -17.58
C LYS A 384 -9.93 21.53 -18.94
N SER A 385 -8.61 21.67 -18.95
CA SER A 385 -7.81 21.84 -20.16
C SER A 385 -7.29 20.49 -20.66
N PRO A 386 -7.02 20.36 -21.97
CA PRO A 386 -6.23 19.26 -22.50
C PRO A 386 -4.75 19.39 -22.10
N LEU A 387 -3.93 18.40 -22.44
CA LEU A 387 -2.48 18.56 -22.42
C LEU A 387 -2.07 19.73 -23.33
N ASP A 388 -1.07 20.51 -22.93
CA ASP A 388 -0.54 21.66 -23.69
C ASP A 388 0.81 21.32 -24.35
N PRO A 389 0.84 20.98 -25.65
CA PRO A 389 2.08 20.68 -26.37
C PRO A 389 3.03 21.88 -26.47
N THR A 390 2.52 23.11 -26.35
CA THR A 390 3.33 24.33 -26.41
C THR A 390 4.27 24.37 -25.21
N LYS A 391 3.75 24.04 -24.02
CA LYS A 391 4.55 23.98 -22.78
C LYS A 391 5.65 22.94 -22.85
N SER A 392 5.41 21.78 -23.47
CA SER A 392 6.45 20.78 -23.71
C SER A 392 7.54 21.31 -24.65
N ARG A 393 7.15 21.97 -25.75
CA ARG A 393 8.11 22.54 -26.73
C ARG A 393 8.94 23.69 -26.16
N GLU A 394 8.39 24.47 -25.24
CA GLU A 394 9.13 25.52 -24.53
C GLU A 394 10.17 24.95 -23.56
N ARG A 395 9.99 23.69 -23.12
CA ARG A 395 10.81 23.06 -22.07
C ARG A 395 11.91 22.16 -22.63
N ILE A 396 11.70 21.54 -23.80
CA ILE A 396 12.71 20.79 -24.58
C ILE A 396 13.65 21.79 -25.25
#